data_AF-A0A0A7MH47-F1
#
_entry.id   AF-A0A0A7MH47-F1
#
_cell.length_a   1.000
_cell.length_b   1.000
_cell.length_c   1.000
_cell.angle_alpha   90.00
_cell.angle_beta   90.00
_cell.angle_gamma   90.00
#
_symmetry.space_group_name_H-M   'P 1'
#
loop_
_entity.id
_entity.type
_entity.pdbx_description
1 polymer ?
#
loop_
_entity_poly.entity_id
_entity_poly.type
_entity_poly.pdbx_seq_one_letter_code
_entity_poly.pdbx_strand_id
1 'polypeptide(L)'
;MNIPFCLPENISPETFLRDYWQKRPLLIRNGLPQIVGLFEPEDIMELALEEEITARLIKCENEQWSVKTSPFTESDLQDLPAQFSVMVQNLEQWSPELGALWQAFSFLPQWQRDDIMVSCSPKGGTVGKHYDEYDVFLVQGYGQRRWQLGKWCDPSTEFKPNQPIRIFDDMGELVLDEVMNPGDVLYVPSRMAHYGVSETEGLTFSFGLRYPNAADLLENFCKTLEHHSEVIAGSEFNIPFRLAPHEQPNALLDPKMVKVLKHQLIDLLQNSDQFDEIFTHSVATAVSSRRYDLLQTDNEYYPDEVQGILEEGGWIQQDANVKMLYTENPQRIYVNGEWIDELNEAEQNLLIRIANGDAISWNKLASKVKNQEELELLLDTICDWLDSGWVILEESE
;
A
#
# COMPACT_ATOMS: atom_id res chain seq x y z
N MET A 1 11.66 14.94 -11.25
CA MET A 1 10.51 15.80 -11.67
C MET A 1 9.73 16.24 -10.44
N ASN A 2 9.03 17.39 -10.46
CA ASN A 2 8.14 17.79 -9.35
C ASN A 2 6.68 17.52 -9.77
N ILE A 3 6.11 16.40 -9.33
CA ILE A 3 4.72 16.05 -9.63
C ILE A 3 3.82 16.77 -8.62
N PRO A 4 2.89 17.65 -9.06
CA PRO A 4 1.99 18.33 -8.16
C PRO A 4 1.03 17.35 -7.48
N PHE A 5 0.52 17.71 -6.31
CA PHE A 5 -0.50 16.89 -5.67
C PHE A 5 -1.75 16.78 -6.52
N CYS A 6 -2.35 15.59 -6.55
CA CYS A 6 -3.57 15.30 -7.30
C CYS A 6 -4.82 15.86 -6.60
N LEU A 7 -4.81 17.13 -6.22
CA LEU A 7 -5.90 17.84 -5.55
C LEU A 7 -6.34 19.05 -6.40
N PRO A 8 -7.63 19.45 -6.34
CA PRO A 8 -8.05 20.71 -6.94
C PRO A 8 -7.28 21.91 -6.38
N GLU A 9 -7.03 22.94 -7.19
CA GLU A 9 -6.26 24.14 -6.80
C GLU A 9 -6.77 24.81 -5.50
N ASN A 10 -8.06 24.69 -5.21
CA ASN A 10 -8.72 25.27 -4.05
C ASN A 10 -8.80 24.34 -2.82
N ILE A 11 -8.24 23.13 -2.88
CA ILE A 11 -8.23 22.16 -1.78
C ILE A 11 -6.78 21.85 -1.43
N SER A 12 -6.34 22.35 -0.27
CA SER A 12 -5.03 21.99 0.28
C SER A 12 -5.04 20.56 0.86
N PRO A 13 -3.87 19.93 1.05
CA PRO A 13 -3.74 18.69 1.80
C PRO A 13 -4.49 18.68 3.14
N GLU A 14 -4.36 19.74 3.93
CA GLU A 14 -5.01 19.86 5.24
C GLU A 14 -6.53 19.89 5.10
N THR A 15 -7.02 20.56 4.05
CA THR A 15 -8.46 20.63 3.75
C THR A 15 -8.98 19.26 3.32
N PHE A 16 -8.25 18.56 2.45
CA PHE A 16 -8.59 17.20 2.03
C PHE A 16 -8.67 16.24 3.24
N LEU A 17 -7.63 16.20 4.07
CA LEU A 17 -7.57 15.35 5.26
C LEU A 17 -8.66 15.68 6.28
N ARG A 18 -9.00 16.95 6.44
CA ARG A 18 -10.05 17.38 7.37
C ARG A 18 -11.45 17.05 6.87
N ASP A 19 -11.75 17.30 5.60
CA ASP A 19 -13.14 17.35 5.11
C ASP A 19 -13.55 16.16 4.23
N TYR A 20 -12.59 15.46 3.61
CA TYR A 20 -12.84 14.42 2.62
C TYR A 20 -12.31 13.06 3.06
N TRP A 21 -11.06 12.98 3.51
CA TRP A 21 -10.42 11.72 3.91
C TRP A 21 -11.29 10.94 4.91
N GLN A 22 -11.66 9.71 4.52
CA GLN A 22 -12.55 8.77 5.19
C GLN A 22 -13.96 9.31 5.52
N LYS A 23 -14.41 10.32 4.79
CA LYS A 23 -15.68 11.03 5.07
C LYS A 23 -16.53 11.24 3.83
N ARG A 24 -15.93 11.68 2.73
CA ARG A 24 -16.66 12.09 1.52
C ARG A 24 -15.84 11.76 0.26
N PRO A 25 -16.49 11.27 -0.80
CA PRO A 25 -15.82 11.12 -2.08
C PRO A 25 -15.48 12.48 -2.69
N LEU A 26 -14.49 12.50 -3.56
CA LEU A 26 -14.06 13.71 -4.27
C LEU A 26 -13.67 13.36 -5.71
N LEU A 27 -14.35 13.99 -6.66
CA LEU A 27 -13.96 13.95 -8.07
C LEU A 27 -13.05 15.13 -8.39
N ILE A 28 -11.90 14.82 -8.98
CA ILE A 28 -10.80 15.74 -9.24
C ILE A 28 -10.55 15.67 -10.75
N ARG A 29 -11.06 16.68 -11.46
CA ARG A 29 -10.91 16.74 -12.92
C ARG A 29 -9.47 17.05 -13.28
N ASN A 30 -8.90 16.26 -14.19
CA ASN A 30 -7.51 16.40 -14.63
C ASN A 30 -6.50 16.45 -13.45
N GLY A 31 -6.73 15.61 -12.42
CA GLY A 31 -5.92 15.57 -11.21
C GLY A 31 -4.56 14.89 -11.38
N LEU A 32 -4.41 14.00 -12.37
CA LEU A 32 -3.16 13.31 -12.65
C LEU A 32 -2.93 13.15 -14.16
N PRO A 33 -2.73 14.25 -14.92
CA PRO A 33 -2.52 14.19 -16.37
C PRO A 33 -1.28 13.41 -16.80
N GLN A 34 -0.29 13.25 -15.91
CA GLN A 34 0.98 12.56 -16.17
C GLN A 34 0.80 11.08 -16.51
N ILE A 35 -0.32 10.47 -16.08
CA ILE A 35 -0.61 9.06 -16.35
C ILE A 35 -1.12 8.82 -17.78
N VAL A 36 -1.57 9.88 -18.46
CA VAL A 36 -2.23 9.77 -19.76
C VAL A 36 -1.21 9.40 -20.82
N GLY A 37 -1.43 8.25 -21.47
CA GLY A 37 -0.54 7.72 -22.50
C GLY A 37 0.70 7.00 -21.97
N LEU A 38 0.81 6.73 -20.66
CA LEU A 38 1.84 5.84 -20.13
C LEU A 38 1.63 4.37 -20.51
N PHE A 39 0.36 3.96 -20.66
CA PHE A 39 -0.01 2.60 -21.01
C PHE A 39 -1.21 2.60 -21.95
N GLU A 40 -1.24 1.60 -22.83
CA GLU A 40 -2.36 1.21 -23.66
C GLU A 40 -3.00 -0.10 -23.14
N PRO A 41 -4.27 -0.38 -23.46
CA PRO A 41 -4.95 -1.62 -23.07
C PRO A 41 -4.15 -2.89 -23.40
N GLU A 42 -3.48 -2.91 -24.54
CA GLU A 42 -2.63 -3.99 -25.03
C GLU A 42 -1.48 -4.29 -24.07
N ASP A 43 -0.78 -3.26 -23.57
CA ASP A 43 0.34 -3.42 -22.62
C ASP A 43 -0.11 -4.20 -21.38
N ILE A 44 -1.30 -3.89 -20.85
CA ILE A 44 -1.84 -4.55 -19.66
C ILE A 44 -2.27 -5.99 -19.96
N MET A 45 -2.80 -6.24 -21.15
CA MET A 45 -3.22 -7.59 -21.57
C MET A 45 -2.02 -8.50 -21.82
N GLU A 46 -0.94 -7.98 -22.41
CA GLU A 46 0.32 -8.69 -22.60
C GLU A 46 0.98 -8.97 -21.24
N LEU A 47 1.11 -7.95 -20.39
CA LEU A 47 1.71 -8.10 -19.07
C LEU A 47 0.96 -9.11 -18.18
N ALA A 48 -0.37 -9.22 -18.33
CA ALA A 48 -1.16 -10.19 -17.59
C ALA A 48 -0.83 -11.67 -17.91
N LEU A 49 -0.08 -11.94 -18.99
CA LEU A 49 0.37 -13.28 -19.37
C LEU A 49 1.70 -13.69 -18.71
N GLU A 50 2.42 -12.75 -18.09
CA GLU A 50 3.69 -13.04 -17.43
C GLU A 50 3.52 -14.01 -16.24
N GLU A 51 4.50 -14.88 -16.01
CA GLU A 51 4.38 -15.94 -14.99
C GLU A 51 4.39 -15.37 -13.56
N GLU A 52 5.20 -14.35 -13.33
CA GLU A 52 5.43 -13.75 -12.02
C GLU A 52 4.37 -12.71 -11.64
N ILE A 53 3.49 -12.34 -12.57
CA ILE A 53 2.50 -11.30 -12.30
C ILE A 53 1.30 -11.82 -11.52
N THR A 54 0.80 -10.99 -10.59
CA THR A 54 -0.48 -11.24 -9.93
C THR A 54 -1.60 -10.56 -10.70
N ALA A 55 -2.38 -11.35 -11.43
CA ALA A 55 -3.50 -10.86 -12.22
C ALA A 55 -4.80 -11.63 -11.96
N ARG A 56 -5.94 -10.99 -12.24
CA ARG A 56 -7.28 -11.59 -12.16
C ARG A 56 -8.12 -11.21 -13.36
N LEU A 57 -8.77 -12.20 -13.97
CA LEU A 57 -9.79 -12.02 -14.99
C LEU A 57 -11.15 -12.24 -14.32
N ILE A 58 -11.96 -11.18 -14.29
CA ILE A 58 -13.35 -11.22 -13.82
C ILE A 58 -14.24 -11.11 -15.05
N LYS A 59 -15.20 -12.03 -15.21
CA LYS A 59 -16.14 -12.00 -16.32
C LYS A 59 -17.56 -12.33 -15.88
N CYS A 60 -18.54 -11.76 -16.58
CA CYS A 60 -19.96 -11.95 -16.33
C CYS A 60 -20.70 -12.40 -17.59
N GLU A 61 -21.39 -13.53 -17.50
CA GLU A 61 -22.27 -14.06 -18.55
C GLU A 61 -23.61 -14.43 -17.93
N ASN A 62 -24.72 -13.90 -18.46
CA ASN A 62 -26.07 -14.17 -17.95
C ASN A 62 -26.21 -13.97 -16.43
N GLU A 63 -25.65 -12.86 -15.91
CA GLU A 63 -25.60 -12.51 -14.48
C GLU A 63 -24.82 -13.49 -13.58
N GLN A 64 -24.05 -14.40 -14.17
CA GLN A 64 -23.14 -15.29 -13.45
C GLN A 64 -21.71 -14.79 -13.57
N TRP A 65 -21.10 -14.52 -12.42
CA TRP A 65 -19.72 -14.06 -12.35
C TRP A 65 -18.76 -15.23 -12.22
N SER A 66 -17.61 -15.12 -12.87
CA SER A 66 -16.49 -16.04 -12.69
C SER A 66 -15.20 -15.26 -12.55
N VAL A 67 -14.26 -15.85 -11.80
CA VAL A 67 -12.93 -15.29 -11.56
C VAL A 67 -11.91 -16.34 -11.93
N LYS A 68 -10.89 -15.93 -12.70
CA LYS A 68 -9.65 -16.68 -12.89
C LYS A 68 -8.50 -15.84 -12.37
N THR A 69 -7.59 -16.45 -11.62
CA THR A 69 -6.35 -15.82 -11.14
C THR A 69 -5.18 -16.30 -11.98
N SER A 70 -4.14 -15.49 -12.13
CA SER A 70 -2.89 -15.84 -12.81
C SER A 70 -2.29 -17.14 -12.24
N PRO A 71 -1.48 -17.88 -13.04
CA PRO A 71 -1.03 -17.54 -14.40
C PRO A 71 -2.12 -17.67 -15.47
N PHE A 72 -2.04 -16.81 -16.50
CA PHE A 72 -2.89 -16.87 -17.69
C PHE A 72 -2.14 -17.48 -18.87
N THR A 73 -2.90 -17.97 -19.84
CA THR A 73 -2.42 -18.33 -21.17
C THR A 73 -3.12 -17.46 -22.19
N GLU A 74 -2.59 -17.34 -23.41
CA GLU A 74 -3.27 -16.58 -24.49
C GLU A 74 -4.73 -17.04 -24.68
N SER A 75 -4.99 -18.34 -24.55
CA SER A 75 -6.33 -18.91 -24.69
C SER A 75 -7.33 -18.41 -23.65
N ASP A 76 -6.86 -17.95 -22.49
CA ASP A 76 -7.70 -17.41 -21.43
C ASP A 76 -8.21 -16.00 -21.75
N LEU A 77 -7.48 -15.26 -22.59
CA LEU A 77 -7.79 -13.90 -22.99
C LEU A 77 -8.45 -13.83 -24.37
N GLN A 78 -8.71 -14.98 -25.00
CA GLN A 78 -9.44 -15.11 -26.26
C GLN A 78 -10.93 -15.35 -26.02
N ASP A 79 -11.77 -14.92 -26.97
CA ASP A 79 -13.22 -15.16 -27.00
C ASP A 79 -13.96 -14.77 -25.69
N LEU A 80 -13.51 -13.70 -25.04
CA LEU A 80 -14.10 -13.21 -23.80
C LEU A 80 -15.54 -12.66 -24.02
N PRO A 81 -16.43 -12.79 -23.03
CA PRO A 81 -17.78 -12.22 -23.11
C PRO A 81 -17.73 -10.69 -23.13
N ALA A 82 -18.85 -10.01 -23.44
CA ALA A 82 -18.88 -8.55 -23.49
C ALA A 82 -18.55 -7.86 -22.14
N GLN A 83 -18.86 -8.52 -21.02
CA GLN A 83 -18.57 -8.01 -19.68
C GLN A 83 -17.40 -8.76 -19.06
N PHE A 84 -16.20 -8.22 -19.20
CA PHE A 84 -15.03 -8.66 -18.45
C PHE A 84 -14.19 -7.49 -17.97
N SER A 85 -13.29 -7.78 -17.05
CA SER A 85 -12.17 -6.93 -16.67
C SER A 85 -10.96 -7.81 -16.35
N VAL A 86 -9.82 -7.49 -16.94
CA VAL A 86 -8.52 -7.97 -16.48
C VAL A 86 -8.00 -6.97 -15.46
N MET A 87 -7.43 -7.46 -14.37
CA MET A 87 -6.89 -6.65 -13.29
C MET A 87 -5.47 -7.13 -12.99
N VAL A 88 -4.50 -6.23 -13.03
CA VAL A 88 -3.10 -6.50 -12.70
C VAL A 88 -2.77 -5.73 -11.41
N GLN A 89 -2.23 -6.43 -10.42
CA GLN A 89 -1.87 -5.88 -9.12
C GLN A 89 -0.42 -5.41 -9.12
N ASN A 90 -0.07 -4.51 -8.18
CA ASN A 90 1.30 -4.07 -7.94
C ASN A 90 2.05 -3.64 -9.20
N LEU A 91 1.40 -2.83 -10.05
CA LEU A 91 1.94 -2.47 -11.35
C LEU A 91 3.19 -1.58 -11.24
N GLU A 92 3.38 -0.88 -10.13
CA GLU A 92 4.61 -0.13 -9.85
C GLU A 92 5.87 -1.02 -9.85
N GLN A 93 5.73 -2.34 -9.66
CA GLN A 93 6.85 -3.29 -9.75
C GLN A 93 7.35 -3.48 -11.17
N TRP A 94 6.50 -3.19 -12.15
CA TRP A 94 6.77 -3.38 -13.56
C TRP A 94 6.99 -2.05 -14.29
N SER A 95 6.73 -0.91 -13.64
CA SER A 95 7.00 0.43 -14.18
C SER A 95 7.38 1.41 -13.08
N PRO A 96 8.69 1.76 -12.98
CA PRO A 96 9.16 2.83 -12.12
C PRO A 96 8.49 4.19 -12.41
N GLU A 97 8.15 4.47 -13.66
CA GLU A 97 7.49 5.71 -14.08
C GLU A 97 6.08 5.83 -13.48
N LEU A 98 5.33 4.72 -13.46
CA LEU A 98 4.04 4.66 -12.77
C LEU A 98 4.23 4.78 -11.26
N GLY A 99 5.23 4.09 -10.70
CA GLY A 99 5.60 4.16 -9.29
C GLY A 99 5.88 5.59 -8.83
N ALA A 100 6.58 6.38 -9.65
CA ALA A 100 6.88 7.79 -9.37
C ALA A 100 5.61 8.65 -9.19
N LEU A 101 4.47 8.24 -9.77
CA LEU A 101 3.20 8.97 -9.60
C LEU A 101 2.65 8.91 -8.17
N TRP A 102 3.14 8.02 -7.29
CA TRP A 102 2.84 8.07 -5.85
C TRP A 102 3.21 9.43 -5.23
N GLN A 103 4.14 10.18 -5.83
CA GLN A 103 4.49 11.54 -5.41
C GLN A 103 3.27 12.48 -5.40
N ALA A 104 2.32 12.32 -6.32
CA ALA A 104 1.08 13.11 -6.38
C ALA A 104 0.20 12.90 -5.14
N PHE A 105 0.40 11.80 -4.41
CA PHE A 105 -0.34 11.42 -3.19
C PHE A 105 0.50 11.56 -1.92
N SER A 106 1.72 12.10 -2.00
CA SER A 106 2.68 12.16 -0.88
C SER A 106 2.29 13.10 0.27
N PHE A 107 1.11 13.74 0.19
CA PHE A 107 0.46 14.35 1.36
C PHE A 107 -0.17 13.31 2.32
N LEU A 108 -0.28 12.05 1.89
CA LEU A 108 -0.65 10.91 2.73
C LEU A 108 0.60 10.17 3.20
N PRO A 109 0.62 9.67 4.45
CA PRO A 109 1.71 8.86 4.95
C PRO A 109 1.95 7.61 4.11
N GLN A 110 3.21 7.32 3.77
CA GLN A 110 3.59 6.18 2.93
C GLN A 110 3.12 4.83 3.49
N TRP A 111 3.08 4.66 4.82
CA TRP A 111 2.63 3.41 5.45
C TRP A 111 1.18 3.02 5.11
N GLN A 112 0.38 3.98 4.60
CA GLN A 112 -0.99 3.71 4.17
C GLN A 112 -1.06 3.18 2.74
N ARG A 113 -0.02 3.33 1.92
CA ARG A 113 -0.03 2.86 0.52
C ARG A 113 -0.12 1.33 0.48
N ASP A 114 -0.97 0.77 -0.36
CA ASP A 114 -1.01 -0.68 -0.62
C ASP A 114 -0.22 -0.98 -1.90
N ASP A 115 -0.84 -0.73 -3.05
CA ASP A 115 -0.32 -0.93 -4.41
C ASP A 115 -1.07 -0.08 -5.45
N ILE A 116 -0.57 -0.04 -6.69
CA ILE A 116 -1.27 0.47 -7.87
C ILE A 116 -1.81 -0.72 -8.66
N MET A 117 -3.12 -0.94 -8.54
CA MET A 117 -3.83 -1.94 -9.35
C MET A 117 -4.39 -1.32 -10.62
N VAL A 118 -4.09 -1.88 -11.79
CA VAL A 118 -4.72 -1.45 -13.05
C VAL A 118 -5.84 -2.41 -13.43
N SER A 119 -6.95 -1.85 -13.92
CA SER A 119 -8.01 -2.62 -14.56
C SER A 119 -8.14 -2.25 -16.03
N CYS A 120 -8.08 -3.25 -16.90
CA CYS A 120 -8.34 -3.16 -18.34
C CYS A 120 -9.70 -3.79 -18.65
N SER A 121 -10.54 -3.07 -19.38
CA SER A 121 -11.89 -3.55 -19.70
C SER A 121 -12.37 -3.01 -21.05
N PRO A 122 -13.12 -3.79 -21.83
CA PRO A 122 -13.81 -3.30 -23.02
C PRO A 122 -14.99 -2.42 -22.61
N LYS A 123 -15.63 -1.81 -23.60
CA LYS A 123 -16.93 -1.14 -23.39
C LYS A 123 -17.95 -2.08 -22.73
N GLY A 124 -18.57 -1.61 -21.66
CA GLY A 124 -19.52 -2.36 -20.83
C GLY A 124 -18.86 -3.24 -19.76
N GLY A 125 -17.54 -3.40 -19.78
CA GLY A 125 -16.79 -4.14 -18.78
C GLY A 125 -16.88 -3.49 -17.39
N THR A 126 -17.05 -4.34 -16.38
CA THR A 126 -17.27 -3.98 -14.98
C THR A 126 -16.93 -5.17 -14.07
N VAL A 127 -16.70 -4.91 -12.79
CA VAL A 127 -16.58 -5.92 -11.72
C VAL A 127 -17.85 -6.00 -10.85
N GLY A 128 -18.91 -5.30 -11.26
CA GLY A 128 -20.17 -5.23 -10.53
C GLY A 128 -20.17 -4.18 -9.43
N LYS A 129 -21.32 -4.01 -8.80
CA LYS A 129 -21.53 -3.12 -7.67
C LYS A 129 -20.95 -3.76 -6.42
N HIS A 130 -20.01 -3.08 -5.78
CA HIS A 130 -19.29 -3.61 -4.62
C HIS A 130 -18.89 -2.47 -3.68
N TYR A 131 -18.23 -2.83 -2.59
CA TYR A 131 -17.54 -1.88 -1.72
C TYR A 131 -16.23 -2.53 -1.26
N ASP A 132 -15.27 -1.70 -0.92
CA ASP A 132 -13.96 -2.11 -0.40
C ASP A 132 -13.79 -1.71 1.06
N GLU A 133 -12.89 -2.37 1.77
CA GLU A 133 -12.54 -2.04 3.16
C GLU A 133 -11.38 -1.04 3.25
N TYR A 134 -10.93 -0.51 2.10
CA TYR A 134 -9.78 0.39 1.97
C TYR A 134 -10.18 1.68 1.23
N ASP A 135 -9.39 2.73 1.43
CA ASP A 135 -9.51 3.99 0.69
C ASP A 135 -8.85 3.81 -0.69
N VAL A 136 -9.38 4.46 -1.73
CA VAL A 136 -8.80 4.35 -3.08
C VAL A 136 -8.92 5.65 -3.86
N PHE A 137 -7.89 5.96 -4.64
CA PHE A 137 -7.98 6.93 -5.72
C PHE A 137 -8.02 6.19 -7.06
N LEU A 138 -9.17 6.26 -7.72
CA LEU A 138 -9.41 5.70 -9.04
C LEU A 138 -8.99 6.75 -10.07
N VAL A 139 -7.93 6.48 -10.82
CA VAL A 139 -7.40 7.37 -11.85
C VAL A 139 -7.72 6.80 -13.22
N GLN A 140 -8.39 7.58 -14.06
CA GLN A 140 -8.64 7.16 -15.44
C GLN A 140 -7.40 7.45 -16.28
N GLY A 141 -6.77 6.42 -16.88
CA GLY A 141 -5.57 6.59 -17.69
C GLY A 141 -5.81 6.49 -19.20
N TYR A 142 -6.77 5.66 -19.61
CA TYR A 142 -7.13 5.45 -21.01
C TYR A 142 -8.64 5.32 -21.16
N GLY A 143 -9.23 5.88 -22.23
CA GLY A 143 -10.67 5.77 -22.48
C GLY A 143 -11.54 6.42 -21.39
N GLN A 144 -12.81 6.02 -21.31
CA GLN A 144 -13.79 6.59 -20.39
C GLN A 144 -14.48 5.53 -19.54
N ARG A 145 -14.71 5.84 -18.27
CA ARG A 145 -15.47 4.99 -17.34
C ARG A 145 -16.47 5.83 -16.57
N ARG A 146 -17.72 5.34 -16.51
CA ARG A 146 -18.75 5.91 -15.65
C ARG A 146 -18.64 5.30 -14.26
N TRP A 147 -18.57 6.16 -13.26
CA TRP A 147 -18.55 5.78 -11.85
C TRP A 147 -19.82 6.26 -11.16
N GLN A 148 -20.46 5.35 -10.44
CA GLN A 148 -21.58 5.64 -9.56
C GLN A 148 -21.19 5.31 -8.13
N LEU A 149 -21.38 6.25 -7.20
CA LEU A 149 -21.15 6.05 -5.77
C LEU A 149 -22.46 6.16 -5.00
N GLY A 150 -22.68 5.25 -4.07
CA GLY A 150 -23.93 5.11 -3.32
C GLY A 150 -23.76 5.23 -1.81
N LYS A 151 -24.56 4.45 -1.09
CA LYS A 151 -24.59 4.37 0.36
C LYS A 151 -23.28 3.87 0.96
N TRP A 152 -23.11 4.12 2.26
CA TRP A 152 -22.11 3.44 3.06
C TRP A 152 -22.56 2.01 3.37
N CYS A 153 -21.64 1.07 3.21
CA CYS A 153 -21.84 -0.33 3.53
C CYS A 153 -21.27 -0.66 4.92
N ASP A 154 -21.82 -1.71 5.51
CA ASP A 154 -21.35 -2.30 6.76
C ASP A 154 -21.43 -3.84 6.69
N PRO A 155 -20.92 -4.59 7.69
CA PRO A 155 -20.92 -6.06 7.66
C PRO A 155 -22.30 -6.74 7.53
N SER A 156 -23.40 -6.00 7.68
CA SER A 156 -24.76 -6.48 7.43
C SER A 156 -25.23 -6.31 5.97
N THR A 157 -24.41 -5.70 5.10
CA THR A 157 -24.70 -5.56 3.67
C THR A 157 -24.86 -6.94 3.02
N GLU A 158 -26.04 -7.20 2.48
CA GLU A 158 -26.35 -8.48 1.85
C GLU A 158 -25.71 -8.57 0.46
N PHE A 159 -24.85 -9.57 0.28
CA PHE A 159 -24.26 -9.90 -1.02
C PHE A 159 -25.12 -10.88 -1.80
N LYS A 160 -25.00 -10.85 -3.13
CA LYS A 160 -25.61 -11.86 -3.99
C LYS A 160 -25.10 -13.25 -3.61
N PRO A 161 -25.99 -14.20 -3.31
CA PRO A 161 -25.57 -15.56 -2.97
C PRO A 161 -24.96 -16.25 -4.19
N ASN A 162 -24.08 -17.22 -3.94
CA ASN A 162 -23.47 -18.09 -4.96
C ASN A 162 -22.65 -17.35 -6.02
N GLN A 163 -22.07 -16.19 -5.69
CA GLN A 163 -21.13 -15.48 -6.54
C GLN A 163 -19.70 -15.63 -5.99
N PRO A 164 -18.67 -15.72 -6.84
CA PRO A 164 -17.27 -15.79 -6.40
C PRO A 164 -16.72 -14.45 -5.91
N ILE A 165 -17.47 -13.35 -6.09
CA ILE A 165 -17.11 -12.00 -5.71
C ILE A 165 -18.22 -11.37 -4.86
N ARG A 166 -17.83 -10.41 -4.00
CA ARG A 166 -18.73 -9.70 -3.10
C ARG A 166 -19.45 -8.56 -3.83
N ILE A 167 -20.56 -8.89 -4.47
CA ILE A 167 -21.40 -7.94 -5.21
C ILE A 167 -22.82 -7.85 -4.63
N PHE A 168 -23.49 -6.73 -4.84
CA PHE A 168 -24.86 -6.49 -4.37
C PHE A 168 -25.62 -5.57 -5.35
N ASP A 169 -26.95 -5.45 -5.23
CA ASP A 169 -27.73 -4.60 -6.17
C ASP A 169 -28.07 -3.22 -5.60
N ASP A 170 -28.33 -3.15 -4.30
CA ASP A 170 -28.81 -1.96 -3.62
C ASP A 170 -27.68 -0.99 -3.28
N MET A 171 -27.47 -0.02 -4.17
CA MET A 171 -26.54 1.09 -3.97
C MET A 171 -27.11 2.20 -3.08
N GLY A 172 -28.40 2.16 -2.70
CA GLY A 172 -29.08 3.30 -2.09
C GLY A 172 -29.18 4.51 -3.03
N GLU A 173 -29.27 5.72 -2.45
CA GLU A 173 -29.23 6.97 -3.21
C GLU A 173 -27.79 7.22 -3.71
N LEU A 174 -27.66 7.54 -5.01
CA LEU A 174 -26.37 7.88 -5.58
C LEU A 174 -25.96 9.28 -5.12
N VAL A 175 -24.75 9.40 -4.62
CA VAL A 175 -24.13 10.69 -4.28
C VAL A 175 -23.23 11.21 -5.40
N LEU A 176 -22.88 10.35 -6.36
CA LEU A 176 -22.07 10.67 -7.54
C LEU A 176 -22.46 9.73 -8.69
N ASP A 177 -22.58 10.29 -9.90
CA ASP A 177 -22.77 9.56 -11.17
C ASP A 177 -22.09 10.37 -12.27
N GLU A 178 -20.84 10.03 -12.57
CA GLU A 178 -19.99 10.85 -13.44
C GLU A 178 -19.19 9.98 -14.39
N VAL A 179 -18.99 10.48 -15.61
CA VAL A 179 -18.06 9.89 -16.58
C VAL A 179 -16.69 10.53 -16.38
N MET A 180 -15.68 9.70 -16.15
CA MET A 180 -14.28 10.11 -16.02
C MET A 180 -13.57 10.05 -17.37
N ASN A 181 -12.74 11.06 -17.63
CA ASN A 181 -11.85 11.15 -18.79
C ASN A 181 -10.40 10.88 -18.35
N PRO A 182 -9.49 10.53 -19.28
CA PRO A 182 -8.07 10.37 -18.97
C PRO A 182 -7.52 11.57 -18.19
N GLY A 183 -6.82 11.30 -17.09
CA GLY A 183 -6.29 12.28 -16.14
C GLY A 183 -7.23 12.63 -14.98
N ASP A 184 -8.52 12.29 -15.04
CA ASP A 184 -9.45 12.48 -13.91
C ASP A 184 -9.12 11.49 -12.78
N VAL A 185 -9.30 11.95 -11.53
CA VAL A 185 -9.12 11.15 -10.31
C VAL A 185 -10.40 11.16 -9.48
N LEU A 186 -10.83 10.00 -9.00
CA LEU A 186 -11.96 9.86 -8.09
C LEU A 186 -11.49 9.22 -6.78
N TYR A 187 -11.54 10.00 -5.71
CA TYR A 187 -11.33 9.48 -4.36
C TYR A 187 -12.62 8.82 -3.86
N VAL A 188 -12.52 7.56 -3.44
CA VAL A 188 -13.60 6.77 -2.84
C VAL A 188 -13.19 6.34 -1.43
N PRO A 189 -13.90 6.79 -0.39
CA PRO A 189 -13.65 6.35 0.97
C PRO A 189 -13.97 4.87 1.18
N SER A 190 -13.28 4.26 2.14
CA SER A 190 -13.55 2.90 2.59
C SER A 190 -15.03 2.67 2.92
N ARG A 191 -15.53 1.52 2.46
CA ARG A 191 -16.91 1.01 2.57
C ARG A 191 -17.98 1.80 1.83
N MET A 192 -17.60 2.74 0.98
CA MET A 192 -18.57 3.38 0.11
C MET A 192 -18.91 2.46 -1.07
N ALA A 193 -20.21 2.21 -1.28
CA ALA A 193 -20.69 1.45 -2.41
C ALA A 193 -20.29 2.13 -3.73
N HIS A 194 -19.71 1.39 -4.66
CA HIS A 194 -19.29 1.93 -5.94
C HIS A 194 -19.50 0.95 -7.11
N TYR A 195 -19.71 1.52 -8.29
CA TYR A 195 -19.96 0.78 -9.52
C TYR A 195 -19.34 1.51 -10.71
N GLY A 196 -18.29 0.90 -11.28
CA GLY A 196 -17.59 1.38 -12.46
C GLY A 196 -18.00 0.59 -13.70
N VAL A 197 -18.42 1.29 -14.76
CA VAL A 197 -18.75 0.68 -16.07
C VAL A 197 -18.00 1.43 -17.16
N SER A 198 -17.22 0.70 -17.94
CA SER A 198 -16.41 1.28 -19.00
C SER A 198 -17.32 1.75 -20.16
N GLU A 199 -17.27 3.02 -20.52
CA GLU A 199 -18.05 3.62 -21.63
C GLU A 199 -17.38 3.36 -22.99
N THR A 200 -16.05 3.24 -22.96
CA THR A 200 -15.18 2.75 -24.03
C THR A 200 -14.29 1.63 -23.49
N GLU A 201 -13.45 1.04 -24.33
CA GLU A 201 -12.27 0.35 -23.80
C GLU A 201 -11.42 1.33 -22.99
N GLY A 202 -10.90 0.89 -21.85
CA GLY A 202 -10.24 1.80 -20.92
C GLY A 202 -9.41 1.15 -19.83
N LEU A 203 -8.50 1.97 -19.30
CA LEU A 203 -7.65 1.66 -18.16
C LEU A 203 -8.03 2.55 -16.98
N THR A 204 -8.28 1.92 -15.82
CA THR A 204 -8.38 2.62 -14.54
C THR A 204 -7.29 2.10 -13.60
N PHE A 205 -6.46 3.02 -13.11
CA PHE A 205 -5.39 2.79 -12.15
C PHE A 205 -5.90 3.12 -10.75
N SER A 206 -5.82 2.17 -9.84
CA SER A 206 -6.36 2.26 -8.50
C SER A 206 -5.20 2.37 -7.53
N PHE A 207 -4.94 3.58 -7.05
CA PHE A 207 -3.96 3.84 -6.00
C PHE A 207 -4.61 3.47 -4.67
N GLY A 208 -4.33 2.25 -4.22
CA GLY A 208 -4.95 1.64 -3.04
C GLY A 208 -4.31 2.10 -1.75
N LEU A 209 -5.12 2.37 -0.72
CA LEU A 209 -4.67 2.82 0.59
C LEU A 209 -5.29 1.96 1.70
N ARG A 210 -4.45 1.21 2.41
CA ARG A 210 -4.86 0.23 3.40
C ARG A 210 -4.25 0.51 4.76
N TYR A 211 -4.98 0.10 5.79
CA TYR A 211 -4.58 0.23 7.19
C TYR A 211 -4.99 -1.05 7.95
N PRO A 212 -4.24 -1.40 9.01
CA PRO A 212 -4.48 -2.65 9.73
C PRO A 212 -5.81 -2.59 10.51
N ASN A 213 -6.53 -3.70 10.53
CA ASN A 213 -7.69 -3.86 11.39
C ASN A 213 -7.28 -4.44 12.76
N ALA A 214 -8.24 -4.54 13.70
CA ALA A 214 -7.95 -5.02 15.06
C ALA A 214 -7.41 -6.47 15.11
N ALA A 215 -7.84 -7.35 14.20
CA ALA A 215 -7.31 -8.71 14.12
C ALA A 215 -5.88 -8.70 13.58
N ASP A 216 -5.60 -7.89 12.54
CA ASP A 216 -4.25 -7.74 11.98
C ASP A 216 -3.27 -7.23 13.06
N LEU A 217 -3.67 -6.24 13.85
CA LEU A 217 -2.85 -5.70 14.95
C LEU A 217 -2.56 -6.74 16.03
N LEU A 218 -3.55 -7.54 16.43
CA LEU A 218 -3.38 -8.59 17.42
C LEU A 218 -2.50 -9.74 16.89
N GLU A 219 -2.67 -10.12 15.63
CA GLU A 219 -1.86 -11.17 15.01
C GLU A 219 -0.39 -10.76 14.94
N ASN A 220 -0.12 -9.56 14.43
CA ASN A 220 1.25 -9.04 14.37
C ASN A 220 1.85 -8.91 15.77
N PHE A 221 1.08 -8.45 16.75
CA PHE A 221 1.56 -8.36 18.14
C PHE A 221 1.97 -9.73 18.69
N CYS A 222 1.17 -10.77 18.44
CA CYS A 222 1.51 -12.14 18.82
C CYS A 222 2.79 -12.64 18.12
N LYS A 223 2.94 -12.43 16.81
CA LYS A 223 4.16 -12.77 16.06
C LYS A 223 5.39 -12.08 16.66
N THR A 224 5.26 -10.80 16.95
CA THR A 224 6.30 -10.00 17.60
C THR A 224 6.70 -10.60 18.95
N LEU A 225 5.74 -11.00 19.80
CA LEU A 225 6.03 -11.68 21.07
C LEU A 225 6.74 -13.05 20.89
N GLU A 226 6.38 -13.81 19.86
CA GLU A 226 6.99 -15.13 19.58
C GLU A 226 8.46 -15.03 19.17
N HIS A 227 8.83 -13.99 18.43
CA HIS A 227 10.18 -13.82 17.85
C HIS A 227 11.14 -12.96 18.69
N HIS A 228 10.68 -12.33 19.78
CA HIS A 228 11.47 -11.37 20.57
C HIS A 228 12.35 -11.96 21.69
N SER A 229 13.08 -13.05 21.44
CA SER A 229 14.12 -13.49 22.37
C SER A 229 15.28 -12.48 22.53
N GLU A 230 15.46 -11.54 21.59
CA GLU A 230 16.67 -10.70 21.53
C GLU A 230 16.43 -9.20 21.81
N VAL A 231 15.22 -8.66 21.54
CA VAL A 231 14.94 -7.22 21.73
C VAL A 231 14.41 -6.91 23.14
N ILE A 232 13.65 -7.83 23.76
CA ILE A 232 12.93 -7.56 25.02
C ILE A 232 13.02 -8.77 25.96
N ALA A 233 14.22 -8.98 26.51
CA ALA A 233 14.42 -10.01 27.53
C ALA A 233 13.57 -9.71 28.79
N GLY A 234 12.78 -10.69 29.25
CA GLY A 234 11.99 -10.56 30.48
C GLY A 234 10.66 -9.84 30.32
N SER A 235 10.00 -9.99 29.17
CA SER A 235 8.66 -9.43 28.92
C SER A 235 7.67 -9.79 30.03
N GLU A 236 6.97 -8.78 30.55
CA GLU A 236 5.91 -8.93 31.54
C GLU A 236 4.73 -9.76 31.02
N PHE A 237 4.58 -9.88 29.70
CA PHE A 237 3.60 -10.74 29.04
C PHE A 237 3.86 -12.22 29.33
N ASN A 238 5.09 -12.57 29.70
CA ASN A 238 5.47 -13.93 30.10
C ASN A 238 5.31 -14.18 31.62
N ILE A 239 4.87 -13.18 32.39
CA ILE A 239 4.63 -13.33 33.83
C ILE A 239 3.19 -13.78 34.07
N PRO A 240 2.95 -14.95 34.70
CA PRO A 240 1.59 -15.40 35.01
C PRO A 240 0.84 -14.41 35.88
N PHE A 241 -0.40 -14.11 35.51
CA PHE A 241 -1.27 -13.25 36.31
C PHE A 241 -1.50 -13.79 37.72
N ARG A 242 -1.51 -12.89 38.71
CA ARG A 242 -1.82 -13.24 40.10
C ARG A 242 -3.33 -13.30 40.30
N LEU A 243 -3.82 -14.46 40.73
CA LEU A 243 -5.23 -14.72 40.98
C LEU A 243 -5.50 -14.98 42.46
N ALA A 244 -6.70 -14.64 42.93
CA ALA A 244 -7.18 -14.92 44.28
C ALA A 244 -8.44 -15.80 44.21
N PRO A 245 -8.28 -17.13 44.05
CA PRO A 245 -9.43 -18.03 43.93
C PRO A 245 -10.21 -18.14 45.25
N HIS A 246 -11.51 -18.41 45.14
CA HIS A 246 -12.37 -18.82 46.24
C HIS A 246 -12.79 -20.29 46.08
N GLU A 247 -13.37 -20.88 47.13
CA GLU A 247 -13.85 -22.26 47.08
C GLU A 247 -14.92 -22.43 45.98
N GLN A 248 -14.69 -23.40 45.09
CA GLN A 248 -15.54 -23.72 43.95
C GLN A 248 -15.34 -25.19 43.53
N PRO A 249 -16.25 -25.78 42.75
CA PRO A 249 -16.02 -27.08 42.12
C PRO A 249 -14.73 -27.10 41.28
N ASN A 250 -13.97 -28.18 41.34
CA ASN A 250 -12.63 -28.28 40.75
C ASN A 250 -12.54 -28.05 39.23
N ALA A 251 -13.60 -28.37 38.48
CA ALA A 251 -13.65 -28.21 37.02
C ALA A 251 -14.34 -26.91 36.56
N LEU A 252 -14.85 -26.09 37.49
CA LEU A 252 -15.52 -24.85 37.14
C LEU A 252 -14.50 -23.78 36.74
N LEU A 253 -14.58 -23.32 35.49
CA LEU A 253 -13.98 -22.04 35.09
C LEU A 253 -14.93 -20.92 35.53
N ASP A 254 -14.74 -20.41 36.74
CA ASP A 254 -15.61 -19.36 37.27
C ASP A 254 -15.58 -18.11 36.38
N PRO A 255 -16.73 -17.65 35.87
CA PRO A 255 -16.83 -16.43 35.07
C PRO A 255 -16.27 -15.18 35.76
N LYS A 256 -16.29 -15.11 37.10
CA LYS A 256 -15.65 -13.99 37.82
C LYS A 256 -14.14 -14.03 37.68
N MET A 257 -13.52 -15.22 37.69
CA MET A 257 -12.09 -15.38 37.45
C MET A 257 -11.71 -14.99 36.02
N VAL A 258 -12.50 -15.41 35.02
CA VAL A 258 -12.32 -14.97 33.62
C VAL A 258 -12.41 -13.46 33.51
N LYS A 259 -13.35 -12.83 34.23
CA LYS A 259 -13.48 -11.38 34.28
C LYS A 259 -12.25 -10.72 34.92
N VAL A 260 -11.65 -11.29 35.97
CA VAL A 260 -10.40 -10.79 36.57
C VAL A 260 -9.25 -10.86 35.56
N LEU A 261 -9.06 -12.01 34.91
CA LEU A 261 -8.04 -12.20 33.87
C LEU A 261 -8.18 -11.19 32.74
N LYS A 262 -9.41 -10.95 32.26
CA LYS A 262 -9.69 -9.93 31.24
C LYS A 262 -9.27 -8.54 31.70
N HIS A 263 -9.56 -8.15 32.94
CA HIS A 263 -9.16 -6.82 33.43
C HIS A 263 -7.65 -6.70 33.57
N GLN A 264 -6.97 -7.74 34.08
CA GLN A 264 -5.51 -7.73 34.21
C GLN A 264 -4.83 -7.65 32.85
N LEU A 265 -5.34 -8.37 31.83
CA LEU A 265 -4.83 -8.24 30.47
C LEU A 265 -5.07 -6.84 29.89
N ILE A 266 -6.26 -6.28 30.05
CA ILE A 266 -6.54 -4.90 29.57
C ILE A 266 -5.66 -3.88 30.30
N ASP A 267 -5.45 -4.03 31.60
CA ASP A 267 -4.59 -3.15 32.40
C ASP A 267 -3.13 -3.21 31.91
N LEU A 268 -2.63 -4.41 31.61
CA LEU A 268 -1.31 -4.61 31.01
C LEU A 268 -1.18 -3.88 29.66
N LEU A 269 -2.16 -4.05 28.78
CA LEU A 269 -2.19 -3.40 27.47
C LEU A 269 -2.41 -1.88 27.54
N GLN A 270 -2.92 -1.35 28.65
CA GLN A 270 -3.23 0.08 28.79
C GLN A 270 -2.13 0.89 29.46
N ASN A 271 -1.38 0.26 30.37
CA ASN A 271 -0.55 0.98 31.33
C ASN A 271 0.93 0.57 31.29
N SER A 272 1.33 -0.25 30.33
CA SER A 272 2.71 -0.72 30.22
C SER A 272 3.50 -0.02 29.13
N ASP A 273 4.60 0.62 29.54
CA ASP A 273 5.61 1.16 28.62
C ASP A 273 6.24 0.04 27.74
N GLN A 274 6.36 -1.18 28.28
CA GLN A 274 6.88 -2.31 27.52
C GLN A 274 5.89 -2.78 26.46
N PHE A 275 4.58 -2.76 26.77
CA PHE A 275 3.57 -3.00 25.75
C PHE A 275 3.64 -1.94 24.66
N ASP A 276 3.72 -0.65 25.01
CA ASP A 276 3.78 0.45 24.04
C ASP A 276 4.97 0.29 23.09
N GLU A 277 6.15 -0.11 23.60
CA GLU A 277 7.33 -0.39 22.77
C GLU A 277 7.13 -1.59 21.83
N ILE A 278 6.66 -2.73 22.35
CA ILE A 278 6.40 -3.94 21.55
C ILE A 278 5.35 -3.66 20.48
N PHE A 279 4.27 -2.99 20.88
CA PHE A 279 3.15 -2.69 20.00
C PHE A 279 3.55 -1.69 18.92
N THR A 280 4.36 -0.68 19.25
CA THR A 280 4.93 0.24 18.26
C THR A 280 5.80 -0.51 17.25
N HIS A 281 6.69 -1.40 17.71
CA HIS A 281 7.51 -2.22 16.81
C HIS A 281 6.65 -3.11 15.92
N SER A 282 5.63 -3.77 16.51
CA SER A 282 4.71 -4.64 15.79
C SER A 282 3.90 -3.92 14.71
N VAL A 283 3.38 -2.72 15.03
CA VAL A 283 2.68 -1.86 14.08
C VAL A 283 3.63 -1.43 12.96
N ALA A 284 4.83 -0.97 13.31
CA ALA A 284 5.85 -0.52 12.36
C ALA A 284 6.26 -1.64 11.39
N THR A 285 6.53 -2.84 11.89
CA THR A 285 6.74 -4.03 11.06
C THR A 285 5.53 -4.27 10.14
N ALA A 286 4.32 -4.36 10.68
CA ALA A 286 3.14 -4.71 9.90
C ALA A 286 2.83 -3.72 8.76
N VAL A 287 2.94 -2.41 9.02
CA VAL A 287 2.59 -1.38 8.02
C VAL A 287 3.74 -1.03 7.07
N SER A 288 4.96 -1.49 7.36
CA SER A 288 6.07 -1.46 6.40
C SER A 288 6.18 -2.75 5.59
N SER A 289 5.51 -3.84 5.97
CA SER A 289 5.53 -5.08 5.19
C SER A 289 4.93 -4.91 3.79
N ARG A 290 5.58 -5.51 2.80
CA ARG A 290 5.01 -5.66 1.46
C ARG A 290 3.99 -6.78 1.42
N ARG A 291 3.02 -6.63 0.54
CA ARG A 291 2.01 -7.67 0.26
C ARG A 291 2.46 -8.64 -0.83
N TYR A 292 3.27 -8.14 -1.75
CA TYR A 292 3.81 -8.87 -2.89
C TYR A 292 5.32 -9.01 -2.70
N ASP A 293 5.86 -10.10 -3.23
CA ASP A 293 7.31 -10.32 -3.22
C ASP A 293 8.00 -9.30 -4.14
N LEU A 294 9.20 -8.87 -3.75
CA LEU A 294 9.99 -7.93 -4.55
C LEU A 294 10.73 -8.72 -5.61
N LEU A 295 10.62 -8.30 -6.87
CA LEU A 295 11.45 -8.88 -7.92
C LEU A 295 12.90 -8.50 -7.63
N GLN A 296 13.75 -9.51 -7.53
CA GLN A 296 15.18 -9.30 -7.36
C GLN A 296 15.77 -8.92 -8.72
N THR A 297 16.60 -7.88 -8.72
CA THR A 297 17.41 -7.52 -9.88
C THR A 297 18.81 -8.08 -9.71
N ASP A 298 19.35 -8.76 -10.72
CA ASP A 298 20.73 -9.29 -10.72
C ASP A 298 21.79 -8.20 -10.98
N ASN A 299 21.52 -6.95 -10.58
CA ASN A 299 22.46 -5.85 -10.75
C ASN A 299 23.44 -5.85 -9.57
N GLU A 300 24.71 -5.53 -9.84
CA GLU A 300 25.72 -5.27 -8.82
C GLU A 300 26.19 -3.83 -8.97
N TYR A 301 26.16 -3.06 -7.89
CA TYR A 301 26.63 -1.67 -7.89
C TYR A 301 27.98 -1.53 -7.18
N TYR A 302 28.90 -0.79 -7.78
CA TYR A 302 30.21 -0.50 -7.18
C TYR A 302 30.32 0.97 -6.75
N PRO A 303 30.93 1.30 -5.59
CA PRO A 303 31.00 2.67 -5.08
C PRO A 303 31.55 3.71 -6.06
N ASP A 304 32.61 3.36 -6.80
CA ASP A 304 33.22 4.25 -7.80
C ASP A 304 32.26 4.57 -8.96
N GLU A 305 31.43 3.61 -9.37
CA GLU A 305 30.44 3.76 -10.45
C GLU A 305 29.26 4.62 -9.99
N VAL A 306 28.71 4.32 -8.81
CA VAL A 306 27.63 5.10 -8.19
C VAL A 306 28.08 6.55 -7.98
N GLN A 307 29.30 6.75 -7.47
CA GLN A 307 29.87 8.08 -7.34
C GLN A 307 29.96 8.80 -8.69
N GLY A 308 30.48 8.15 -9.73
CA GLY A 308 30.59 8.71 -11.07
C GLY A 308 29.24 9.21 -11.60
N ILE A 309 28.20 8.36 -11.52
CA ILE A 309 26.84 8.71 -11.96
C ILE A 309 26.30 9.91 -11.19
N LEU A 310 26.46 9.93 -9.87
CA LEU A 310 26.01 11.06 -9.03
C LEU A 310 26.76 12.35 -9.37
N GLU A 311 28.07 12.29 -9.61
CA GLU A 311 28.91 13.44 -9.97
C GLU A 311 28.53 14.02 -11.34
N GLU A 312 28.11 13.16 -12.28
CA GLU A 312 27.64 13.55 -13.62
C GLU A 312 26.25 14.20 -13.61
N GLY A 313 25.53 14.13 -12.49
CA GLY A 313 24.23 14.77 -12.30
C GLY A 313 23.09 13.83 -11.95
N GLY A 314 23.36 12.53 -11.86
CA GLY A 314 22.42 11.53 -11.38
C GLY A 314 21.98 11.74 -9.93
N TRP A 315 20.95 11.00 -9.52
CA TRP A 315 20.42 11.05 -8.17
C TRP A 315 19.89 9.70 -7.70
N ILE A 316 19.87 9.50 -6.38
CA ILE A 316 19.24 8.35 -5.74
C ILE A 316 17.87 8.74 -5.20
N GLN A 317 16.89 7.86 -5.31
CA GLN A 317 15.58 8.03 -4.70
C GLN A 317 15.01 6.68 -4.25
N GLN A 318 13.96 6.71 -3.42
CA GLN A 318 13.29 5.49 -2.98
C GLN A 318 12.67 4.79 -4.18
N ASP A 319 12.77 3.46 -4.25
CA ASP A 319 11.89 2.69 -5.14
C ASP A 319 10.44 2.78 -4.62
N ALA A 320 9.49 3.05 -5.50
CA ALA A 320 8.08 3.13 -5.17
C ALA A 320 7.49 1.78 -4.69
N ASN A 321 8.15 0.67 -5.05
CA ASN A 321 7.81 -0.67 -4.59
C ASN A 321 8.15 -0.91 -3.13
N VAL A 322 9.02 -0.10 -2.55
CA VAL A 322 9.56 -0.31 -1.20
C VAL A 322 8.73 0.48 -0.19
N LYS A 323 8.47 -0.13 0.95
CA LYS A 323 7.81 0.55 2.07
C LYS A 323 8.84 0.84 3.15
N MET A 324 9.26 2.10 3.18
CA MET A 324 10.08 2.64 4.26
C MET A 324 9.23 3.44 5.25
N LEU A 325 9.51 3.29 6.53
CA LEU A 325 9.00 4.18 7.58
C LEU A 325 10.03 4.31 8.70
N TYR A 326 9.81 5.28 9.57
CA TYR A 326 10.62 5.43 10.77
C TYR A 326 9.76 5.80 11.98
N THR A 327 10.22 5.42 13.17
CA THR A 327 9.67 5.87 14.45
C THR A 327 10.56 6.96 15.04
N GLU A 328 10.04 7.69 16.02
CA GLU A 328 10.81 8.64 16.83
C GLU A 328 10.76 8.18 18.30
N ASN A 329 11.85 8.39 19.04
CA ASN A 329 11.95 8.10 20.48
C ASN A 329 11.58 6.65 20.87
N PRO A 330 12.35 5.62 20.45
CA PRO A 330 13.62 5.71 19.74
C PRO A 330 13.47 5.85 18.22
N GLN A 331 14.49 6.42 17.59
CA GLN A 331 14.58 6.43 16.13
C GLN A 331 14.91 5.03 15.64
N ARG A 332 13.98 4.43 14.89
CA ARG A 332 14.14 3.12 14.23
C ARG A 332 13.63 3.23 12.81
N ILE A 333 14.30 2.57 11.87
CA ILE A 333 13.92 2.56 10.47
C ILE A 333 13.47 1.16 10.09
N TYR A 334 12.34 1.07 9.41
CA TYR A 334 11.77 -0.17 8.94
C TYR A 334 11.68 -0.15 7.43
N VAL A 335 12.14 -1.22 6.79
CA VAL A 335 12.08 -1.41 5.35
C VAL A 335 11.43 -2.76 5.08
N ASN A 336 10.34 -2.77 4.31
CA ASN A 336 9.63 -3.99 3.88
C ASN A 336 9.21 -4.94 5.03
N GLY A 337 9.01 -4.41 6.24
CA GLY A 337 8.59 -5.17 7.42
C GLY A 337 9.73 -5.47 8.40
N GLU A 338 10.97 -5.17 8.03
CA GLU A 338 12.14 -5.48 8.84
C GLU A 338 12.67 -4.22 9.52
N TRP A 339 13.03 -4.33 10.80
CA TRP A 339 13.76 -3.27 11.50
C TRP A 339 15.23 -3.37 11.12
N ILE A 340 15.79 -2.28 10.58
CA ILE A 340 17.21 -2.19 10.24
C ILE A 340 17.94 -1.61 11.45
N ASP A 341 18.58 -2.46 12.26
CA ASP A 341 19.18 -2.12 13.56
C ASP A 341 20.69 -1.85 13.50
N GLU A 342 21.34 -2.16 12.37
CA GLU A 342 22.79 -1.99 12.17
C GLU A 342 23.19 -0.62 11.58
N LEU A 343 22.21 0.26 11.29
CA LEU A 343 22.47 1.56 10.67
C LEU A 343 23.16 2.55 11.63
N ASN A 344 24.23 3.19 11.16
CA ASN A 344 24.85 4.31 11.84
C ASN A 344 24.05 5.63 11.66
N GLU A 345 24.44 6.69 12.36
CA GLU A 345 23.72 7.97 12.34
C GLU A 345 23.62 8.60 10.94
N ALA A 346 24.67 8.51 10.12
CA ALA A 346 24.68 9.11 8.78
C ALA A 346 23.75 8.34 7.83
N GLU A 347 23.82 7.01 7.87
CA GLU A 347 22.94 6.11 7.10
C GLU A 347 21.47 6.31 7.48
N GLN A 348 21.17 6.35 8.78
CA GLN A 348 19.80 6.59 9.25
C GLN A 348 19.24 7.93 8.74
N ASN A 349 20.03 9.00 8.86
CA ASN A 349 19.61 10.32 8.39
C ASN A 349 19.40 10.37 6.87
N LEU A 350 20.26 9.68 6.12
CA LEU A 350 20.12 9.58 4.67
C LEU A 350 18.86 8.80 4.28
N LEU A 351 18.64 7.64 4.88
CA LEU A 351 17.49 6.79 4.58
C LEU A 351 16.16 7.45 5.00
N ILE A 352 16.13 8.21 6.11
CA ILE A 352 14.96 9.02 6.48
C ILE A 352 14.67 10.11 5.44
N ARG A 353 15.69 10.74 4.85
CA ARG A 353 15.47 11.73 3.78
C ARG A 353 14.89 11.08 2.54
N ILE A 354 15.44 9.94 2.15
CA ILE A 354 14.96 9.15 1.00
C ILE A 354 13.51 8.69 1.25
N ALA A 355 13.20 8.15 2.43
CA ALA A 355 11.85 7.73 2.82
C ALA A 355 10.83 8.88 2.85
N ASN A 356 11.28 10.11 3.09
CA ASN A 356 10.47 11.33 3.00
C ASN A 356 10.38 11.90 1.57
N GLY A 357 10.90 11.19 0.56
CA GLY A 357 10.78 11.53 -0.86
C GLY A 357 11.85 12.49 -1.39
N ASP A 358 12.97 12.68 -0.68
CA ASP A 358 14.09 13.51 -1.17
C ASP A 358 14.92 12.76 -2.22
N ALA A 359 15.08 13.35 -3.41
CA ALA A 359 16.03 12.87 -4.42
C ALA A 359 17.45 13.35 -4.07
N ILE A 360 18.38 12.40 -3.87
CA ILE A 360 19.73 12.63 -3.37
C ILE A 360 20.73 12.69 -4.52
N SER A 361 21.05 13.91 -4.96
CA SER A 361 22.18 14.20 -5.85
C SER A 361 23.53 14.15 -5.12
N TRP A 362 24.65 14.08 -5.85
CA TRP A 362 26.01 14.19 -5.28
C TRP A 362 26.19 15.31 -4.24
N ASN A 363 25.80 16.54 -4.59
CA ASN A 363 25.96 17.70 -3.69
C ASN A 363 25.17 17.54 -2.37
N LYS A 364 24.00 16.88 -2.42
CA LYS A 364 23.16 16.62 -1.24
C LYS A 364 23.71 15.51 -0.36
N LEU A 365 24.43 14.55 -0.96
CA LEU A 365 25.15 13.50 -0.25
C LEU A 365 26.41 14.07 0.39
N ALA A 366 27.34 14.57 -0.43
CA ALA A 366 28.66 15.05 0.01
C ALA A 366 28.59 16.19 1.04
N SER A 367 27.58 17.08 0.98
CA SER A 367 27.44 18.18 1.95
C SER A 367 27.03 17.75 3.36
N LYS A 368 26.60 16.50 3.55
CA LYS A 368 26.16 15.95 4.83
C LYS A 368 27.18 15.05 5.50
N VAL A 369 28.25 14.72 4.79
CA VAL A 369 29.33 13.89 5.30
C VAL A 369 30.37 14.74 6.02
N LYS A 370 30.92 14.22 7.12
CA LYS A 370 31.94 14.87 7.97
C LYS A 370 33.35 14.77 7.38
N ASN A 371 33.67 13.66 6.70
CA ASN A 371 34.99 13.37 6.16
C ASN A 371 34.92 12.35 4.99
N GLN A 372 36.05 12.04 4.38
CA GLN A 372 36.12 11.12 3.24
C GLN A 372 35.76 9.67 3.61
N GLU A 373 36.14 9.19 4.80
CA GLU A 373 35.86 7.81 5.26
C GLU A 373 34.35 7.55 5.41
N GLU A 374 33.60 8.51 5.95
CA GLU A 374 32.13 8.42 6.08
C GLU A 374 31.45 8.49 4.70
N LEU A 375 32.07 9.13 3.69
CA LEU A 375 31.54 9.18 2.32
C LEU A 375 31.72 7.84 1.63
N GLU A 376 32.91 7.25 1.74
CA GLU A 376 33.22 5.92 1.19
C GLU A 376 32.30 4.86 1.81
N LEU A 377 32.09 4.90 3.12
CA LEU A 377 31.14 4.02 3.80
C LEU A 377 29.70 4.21 3.30
N LEU A 378 29.23 5.45 3.17
CA LEU A 378 27.88 5.71 2.66
C LEU A 378 27.69 5.24 1.22
N LEU A 379 28.70 5.38 0.36
CA LEU A 379 28.63 4.88 -1.02
C LEU A 379 28.55 3.34 -1.05
N ASP A 380 29.32 2.66 -0.20
CA ASP A 380 29.24 1.20 -0.01
C ASP A 380 27.84 0.76 0.44
N THR A 381 27.29 1.41 1.46
CA THR A 381 25.93 1.13 1.95
C THR A 381 24.85 1.47 0.92
N ILE A 382 25.04 2.50 0.10
CA ILE A 382 24.12 2.82 -1.01
C ILE A 382 24.12 1.69 -2.03
N CYS A 383 25.27 1.09 -2.35
CA CYS A 383 25.33 -0.09 -3.22
C CYS A 383 24.48 -1.23 -2.64
N ASP A 384 24.62 -1.54 -1.34
CA ASP A 384 23.78 -2.57 -0.70
C ASP A 384 22.28 -2.26 -0.81
N TRP A 385 21.90 -0.98 -0.68
CA TRP A 385 20.50 -0.55 -0.83
C TRP A 385 20.01 -0.65 -2.28
N LEU A 386 20.87 -0.39 -3.26
CA LEU A 386 20.57 -0.55 -4.68
C LEU A 386 20.43 -2.03 -5.04
N ASP A 387 21.36 -2.87 -4.59
CA ASP A 387 21.33 -4.33 -4.77
C ASP A 387 20.08 -4.94 -4.12
N SER A 388 19.67 -4.41 -2.98
CA SER A 388 18.43 -4.81 -2.27
C SER A 388 17.15 -4.26 -2.91
N GLY A 389 17.26 -3.40 -3.94
CA GLY A 389 16.13 -2.74 -4.58
C GLY A 389 15.38 -1.75 -3.69
N TRP A 390 16.02 -1.24 -2.62
CA TRP A 390 15.41 -0.28 -1.70
C TRP A 390 15.32 1.12 -2.31
N VAL A 391 16.33 1.44 -3.11
CA VAL A 391 16.50 2.71 -3.78
C VAL A 391 16.84 2.44 -5.24
N ILE A 392 16.61 3.44 -6.09
CA ILE A 392 16.97 3.43 -7.50
C ILE A 392 17.97 4.54 -7.78
N LEU A 393 18.89 4.27 -8.70
CA LEU A 393 19.87 5.22 -9.22
C LEU A 393 19.39 5.72 -10.59
N GLU A 394 19.17 7.02 -10.69
CA GLU A 394 18.71 7.68 -11.90
C GLU A 394 19.86 8.46 -12.53
N GLU A 395 20.01 8.37 -13.85
CA GLU A 395 20.98 9.13 -14.61
C GLU A 395 20.35 10.44 -15.10
N SER A 396 21.15 11.51 -15.20
CA SER A 396 20.69 12.73 -15.85
C SER A 396 20.70 12.57 -17.36
N GLU A 397 19.55 12.80 -18.00
CA GLU A 397 19.40 12.85 -19.47
C GLU A 397 20.34 13.85 -20.18
#